data_AF-A0AAN7YBD5-F1
#
_entry.id   AF-A0AAN7YBD5-F1
#
_cell.length_a   1.000
_cell.length_b   1.000
_cell.length_c   1.000
_cell.angle_alpha   90.00
_cell.angle_beta   90.00
_cell.angle_gamma   90.00
#
_symmetry.space_group_name_H-M   'P 1'
#
loop_
_entity.id
_entity.type
_entity.pdbx_description
1 polymer ?
#
loop_
_entity_poly.entity_id
_entity_poly.type
_entity_poly.pdbx_seq_one_letter_code
_entity_poly.pdbx_strand_id
1 'polypeptide(L)'
;MKLSLTNLLLASFAAISLASTPQDHNQVIVSYPKDTPTAVIEEAMEAIRKAGGTIEHEYSLIKGFVAKTSAQVLETVEALGSEHHVLIEEDQTMHTT
;
A
#
# COMPACT_ATOMS: atom_id res chain seq x y z
N MET A 1 -31.41 33.52 -7.73
CA MET A 1 -29.95 33.26 -7.78
C MET A 1 -29.44 32.47 -6.57
N LYS A 2 -29.94 32.72 -5.35
CA LYS A 2 -29.56 32.01 -4.12
C LYS A 2 -29.82 30.48 -4.10
N LEU A 3 -30.92 30.01 -4.71
CA LEU A 3 -31.27 28.58 -4.74
C LEU A 3 -30.39 27.73 -5.69
N SER A 4 -29.82 28.34 -6.73
CA SER A 4 -28.95 27.64 -7.69
C SER A 4 -27.56 27.36 -7.10
N LEU A 5 -27.04 28.31 -6.31
CA LEU A 5 -25.72 28.15 -5.70
C LEU A 5 -25.73 27.09 -4.61
N THR A 6 -26.80 27.02 -3.81
CA THR A 6 -26.96 25.96 -2.80
C THR A 6 -27.09 24.58 -3.41
N ASN A 7 -27.82 24.43 -4.52
CA ASN A 7 -27.94 23.15 -5.22
C ASN A 7 -26.63 22.72 -5.90
N LEU A 8 -25.85 23.67 -6.44
CA LEU A 8 -24.54 23.39 -7.01
C LEU A 8 -23.54 22.95 -5.93
N LEU A 9 -23.55 23.61 -4.77
CA LEU A 9 -22.68 23.26 -3.64
C LEU A 9 -23.02 21.87 -3.08
N LEU A 10 -24.31 21.54 -2.97
CA LEU A 10 -24.79 20.24 -2.48
C LEU A 10 -24.45 19.10 -3.45
N ALA A 11 -24.53 19.35 -4.76
CA ALA A 11 -24.13 18.39 -5.78
C ALA A 11 -22.61 18.13 -5.76
N SER A 12 -21.78 19.17 -5.59
CA SER A 12 -20.33 18.99 -5.44
C SER A 12 -19.95 18.25 -4.16
N PHE A 13 -20.67 18.45 -3.05
CA PHE A 13 -20.39 17.75 -1.80
C PHE A 13 -20.71 16.26 -1.88
N ALA A 14 -21.83 15.89 -2.52
CA ALA A 14 -22.21 14.49 -2.74
C ALA A 14 -21.22 13.73 -3.64
N ALA A 15 -20.60 14.42 -4.61
CA ALA A 15 -19.59 13.83 -5.48
C ALA A 15 -18.27 13.51 -4.74
N ILE A 16 -17.91 14.28 -3.70
CA ILE A 16 -16.66 14.10 -2.95
C ILE A 16 -16.79 12.96 -1.93
N SER A 17 -17.98 12.76 -1.34
CA SER A 17 -18.20 11.71 -0.32
C SER A 17 -18.11 10.27 -0.85
N LEU A 18 -18.17 10.06 -2.17
CA LEU A 18 -18.05 8.74 -2.79
C LEU A 18 -16.60 8.27 -2.98
N ALA A 19 -15.61 9.15 -2.76
CA ALA A 19 -14.19 8.85 -2.98
C ALA A 19 -13.49 8.25 -1.75
N SER A 20 -14.12 8.26 -0.58
CA SER A 20 -13.55 7.69 0.65
C SER A 20 -14.07 6.28 0.87
N THR A 21 -13.61 5.32 0.07
CA THR A 21 -13.65 3.92 0.47
C THR A 21 -12.68 3.74 1.63
N PRO A 22 -13.04 3.00 2.71
CA PRO A 22 -12.06 2.55 3.70
C PRO A 22 -10.91 1.89 2.95
N GLN A 23 -9.70 2.46 3.03
CA GLN A 23 -8.51 1.74 2.60
C GLN A 23 -8.25 0.68 3.65
N ASP A 24 -8.76 -0.53 3.42
CA ASP A 24 -8.40 -1.69 4.22
C ASP A 24 -6.89 -1.88 4.10
N HIS A 25 -6.18 -1.51 5.17
CA HIS A 25 -4.74 -1.68 5.27
C HIS A 25 -4.46 -3.08 5.78
N ASN A 26 -4.10 -3.97 4.87
CA ASN A 26 -3.70 -5.32 5.20
C ASN A 26 -2.21 -5.36 5.55
N GLN A 27 -1.85 -6.29 6.42
CA GLN A 27 -0.46 -6.56 6.75
C GLN A 27 0.09 -7.54 5.70
N VAL A 28 1.21 -7.18 5.11
CA VAL A 28 1.86 -7.98 4.06
C VAL A 28 3.34 -8.14 4.34
N ILE A 29 3.88 -9.25 3.85
CA ILE A 29 5.30 -9.55 3.81
C ILE A 29 5.74 -9.36 2.36
N VAL A 30 6.70 -8.46 2.15
CA VAL A 30 7.32 -8.23 0.84
C VAL A 30 8.73 -8.81 0.88
N SER A 31 9.02 -9.73 -0.03
CA SER A 31 10.31 -10.41 -0.11
C SER A 31 10.93 -10.33 -1.51
N TYR A 32 12.26 -10.33 -1.54
CA TYR A 32 13.05 -10.17 -2.75
C TYR A 32 14.19 -11.21 -2.78
N PRO A 33 14.64 -11.60 -3.99
CA PRO A 33 15.90 -12.33 -4.19
C PRO A 33 17.11 -11.60 -3.59
N LYS A 34 18.12 -12.36 -3.18
CA LYS A 34 19.30 -11.85 -2.46
C LYS A 34 20.13 -10.83 -3.26
N ASP A 35 20.09 -10.92 -4.58
CA ASP A 35 20.81 -10.06 -5.52
C ASP A 35 20.09 -8.74 -5.82
N THR A 36 18.85 -8.56 -5.36
CA THR A 36 18.08 -7.33 -5.54
C THR A 36 18.82 -6.13 -4.94
N PRO A 37 19.05 -5.03 -5.69
CA PRO A 37 19.70 -3.84 -5.17
C PRO A 37 18.91 -3.23 -4.01
N THR A 38 19.60 -2.78 -2.96
CA THR A 38 18.96 -2.17 -1.79
C THR A 38 18.13 -0.93 -2.17
N ALA A 39 18.55 -0.18 -3.19
CA ALA A 39 17.82 0.99 -3.68
C ALA A 39 16.37 0.67 -4.09
N VAL A 40 16.12 -0.50 -4.70
CA VAL A 40 14.77 -0.93 -5.12
C VAL A 40 13.88 -1.19 -3.90
N ILE A 41 14.46 -1.82 -2.87
CA ILE A 41 13.75 -2.13 -1.63
C ILE A 41 13.42 -0.85 -0.87
N GLU A 42 14.37 0.09 -0.80
CA GLU A 42 14.15 1.42 -0.21
C GLU A 42 13.07 2.20 -0.97
N GLU A 43 13.09 2.18 -2.30
CA GLU A 43 12.09 2.85 -3.13
C GLU A 43 10.69 2.26 -2.89
N ALA A 44 10.58 0.94 -2.79
CA ALA A 44 9.32 0.27 -2.44
C ALA A 44 8.83 0.67 -1.03
N MET A 45 9.71 0.69 -0.03
CA MET A 45 9.35 1.13 1.33
C MET A 45 8.93 2.61 1.36
N GLU A 46 9.60 3.47 0.58
CA GLU A 46 9.23 4.87 0.43
C GLU A 46 7.87 5.05 -0.24
N ALA A 47 7.56 4.27 -1.29
CA ALA A 47 6.26 4.30 -1.95
C ALA A 47 5.14 3.99 -0.95
N ILE A 48 5.34 2.99 -0.09
CA ILE A 48 4.40 2.63 0.98
C ILE A 48 4.23 3.78 1.97
N ARG A 49 5.33 4.37 2.46
CA ARG A 49 5.27 5.51 3.40
C ARG A 49 4.56 6.73 2.78
N LYS A 50 4.84 7.05 1.51
CA LYS A 50 4.21 8.16 0.78
C LYS A 50 2.72 7.97 0.60
N ALA A 51 2.26 6.73 0.48
CA ALA A 51 0.86 6.39 0.37
C ALA A 51 0.13 6.27 1.74
N GLY A 52 0.81 6.59 2.84
CA GLY A 52 0.22 6.54 4.19
C GLY A 52 0.25 5.16 4.85
N GLY A 53 0.96 4.19 4.26
CA GLY A 53 1.25 2.91 4.88
C GLY A 53 2.41 2.99 5.87
N THR A 54 2.62 1.91 6.64
CA THR A 54 3.68 1.81 7.65
C THR A 54 4.56 0.59 7.42
N ILE A 55 5.87 0.74 7.60
CA ILE A 55 6.82 -0.39 7.64
C ILE A 55 6.95 -0.81 9.09
N GLU A 56 6.56 -2.05 9.40
CA GLU A 56 6.52 -2.55 10.77
C GLU A 56 7.80 -3.30 11.16
N HIS A 57 8.42 -3.96 10.18
CA HIS A 57 9.66 -4.69 10.38
C HIS A 57 10.47 -4.76 9.10
N GLU A 58 11.80 -4.70 9.20
CA GLU A 58 12.71 -5.00 8.10
C GLU A 58 13.55 -6.21 8.50
N TYR A 59 13.62 -7.21 7.63
CA TYR A 59 14.33 -8.44 7.94
C TYR A 59 15.85 -8.26 7.77
N SER A 60 16.61 -8.82 8.70
CA SER A 60 18.08 -8.87 8.62
C SER A 60 18.61 -10.10 7.88
N LEU A 61 17.82 -11.19 7.83
CA LEU A 61 18.22 -12.49 7.26
C LEU A 61 17.84 -12.64 5.78
N ILE A 62 16.76 -11.99 5.35
CA ILE A 62 16.26 -11.99 3.98
C ILE A 62 16.13 -10.55 3.48
N LYS A 63 16.12 -10.35 2.17
CA LYS A 63 15.80 -9.05 1.59
C LYS A 63 14.28 -8.90 1.57
N GLY A 64 13.74 -8.15 2.52
CA GLY A 64 12.31 -7.97 2.64
C GLY A 64 11.91 -7.21 3.88
N PHE A 65 10.63 -6.88 3.95
CA PHE A 65 10.05 -6.13 5.06
C PHE A 65 8.57 -6.50 5.25
N VAL A 66 8.05 -6.21 6.44
CA VAL A 66 6.63 -6.27 6.77
C VAL A 66 6.07 -4.86 6.68
N ALA A 67 4.95 -4.72 5.98
CA ALA A 67 4.26 -3.46 5.83
C ALA A 67 2.77 -3.60 6.06
N LYS A 68 2.16 -2.52 6.55
CA LYS A 68 0.72 -2.36 6.61
C LYS A 68 0.32 -1.25 5.64
N THR A 69 -0.39 -1.62 4.59
CA THR A 69 -0.72 -0.71 3.48
C THR A 69 -1.98 -1.15 2.75
N SER A 70 -2.56 -0.27 1.95
CA SER A 70 -3.71 -0.61 1.10
C SER A 70 -3.29 -1.47 -0.10
N ALA A 71 -4.21 -2.28 -0.60
CA ALA A 71 -4.00 -3.12 -1.78
C ALA A 71 -3.56 -2.32 -3.02
N GLN A 72 -4.06 -1.08 -3.18
CA GLN A 72 -3.71 -0.21 -4.31
C GLN A 72 -2.21 0.12 -4.36
N VAL A 73 -1.56 0.21 -3.21
CA VAL A 73 -0.12 0.51 -3.13
C VAL A 73 0.71 -0.72 -3.48
N LEU A 74 0.18 -1.93 -3.25
CA LEU A 74 0.87 -3.17 -3.56
C LEU A 74 1.11 -3.32 -5.06
N GLU A 75 0.19 -2.85 -5.91
CA GLU A 75 0.39 -2.83 -7.37
C GLU A 75 1.62 -1.99 -7.76
N THR A 76 1.87 -0.89 -7.04
CA THR A 76 3.06 -0.05 -7.26
C THR A 76 4.33 -0.77 -6.80
N VAL A 77 4.29 -1.43 -5.66
CA VAL A 77 5.42 -2.22 -5.13
C VAL A 77 5.74 -3.39 -6.05
N GLU A 78 4.71 -4.07 -6.57
CA GLU A 78 4.85 -5.16 -7.54
C GLU A 78 5.50 -4.67 -8.85
N ALA A 79 5.06 -3.51 -9.36
CA ALA A 79 5.64 -2.91 -10.55
C ALA A 79 7.13 -2.57 -10.35
N LEU A 80 7.48 -1.93 -9.23
CA LEU A 80 8.88 -1.58 -8.87
C LEU A 80 9.76 -2.82 -8.72
N GLY A 81 9.21 -3.91 -8.19
CA GLY A 81 9.93 -5.15 -7.96
C GLY A 81 9.85 -6.18 -9.10
N SER A 82 9.18 -5.86 -10.20
CA SER A 82 8.88 -6.82 -11.28
C SER A 82 10.14 -7.43 -11.92
N GLU A 83 11.15 -6.60 -12.20
CA GLU A 83 12.46 -7.06 -12.71
C GLU A 83 13.26 -7.87 -11.67
N HIS A 84 12.87 -7.75 -10.40
CA HIS A 84 13.52 -8.37 -9.25
C HIS A 84 12.70 -9.50 -8.63
N HIS A 85 11.69 -10.04 -9.33
CA HIS A 85 10.88 -11.19 -8.86
C HIS A 85 10.37 -11.01 -7.42
N VAL A 86 9.83 -9.82 -7.13
CA VAL A 86 9.23 -9.53 -5.82
C VAL A 86 8.09 -10.50 -5.51
N LEU A 87 8.03 -10.96 -4.26
CA LEU A 87 6.94 -11.77 -3.72
C LEU A 87 6.23 -10.97 -2.63
N ILE A 88 4.92 -10.78 -2.80
CA ILE A 88 4.06 -10.09 -1.85
C ILE A 88 3.06 -11.12 -1.31
N GLU A 89 3.11 -11.37 -0.01
CA GLU A 89 2.26 -12.34 0.67
C GLU A 89 1.46 -11.63 1.77
N GLU A 90 0.17 -11.93 1.87
CA GLU A 90 -0.64 -11.44 2.99
C GLU A 90 -0.26 -12.20 4.27
N ASP A 91 -0.13 -11.48 5.38
CA ASP A 91 0.20 -12.11 6.66
C ASP A 91 -0.98 -12.95 7.17
N GLN A 92 -0.69 -14.15 7.68
CA GLN A 92 -1.70 -15.14 8.08
C GLN A 92 -1.48 -15.64 9.49
N THR A 93 -2.59 -15.81 10.22
CA THR A 93 -2.56 -16.45 11.54
C THR A 93 -2.39 -17.96 11.39
N MET A 94 -1.40 -18.50 12.08
CA MET A 94 -1.14 -19.95 12.15
C MET A 94 -1.74 -20.54 13.43
N HIS A 95 -2.30 -21.75 13.32
CA HIS A 95 -2.88 -22.49 14.46
C HIS A 95 -2.14 -23.82 14.67
N THR A 96 -1.89 -24.18 15.93
CA THR A 96 -1.39 -25.52 16.28
C THR A 96 -2.56 -26.50 16.36
N THR A 97 -2.37 -27.71 15.84
CA THR A 97 -3.34 -28.83 15.98
C THR A 97 -3.04 -29.61 17.26
#